data_AF-A0A7V8WGG6-F1
#
_entry.id   AF-A0A7V8WGG6-F1
#
_cell.length_a   1.000
_cell.length_b   1.000
_cell.length_c   1.000
_cell.angle_alpha   90.00
_cell.angle_beta   90.00
_cell.angle_gamma   90.00
#
_symmetry.space_group_name_H-M   'P 1'
#
loop_
_entity.id
_entity.type
_entity.pdbx_description
1 polymer ?
#
loop_
_entity_poly.entity_id
_entity_poly.type
_entity_poly.pdbx_seq_one_letter_code
_entity_poly.pdbx_strand_id
1 'polypeptide(L)'
;MATAIRPGGPVREVALRPLDGDAFSVRVAPRASLLPSVTLRLEIIGQPELPASPVLVLQMATMGGLFGMATAALPIANMLPRGVRLESDRILVDLRAIAAERGLSEMLGYVKRLRVNTVEGRVVLRVDLAVE
;
A
#
# COMPACT_ATOMS: atom_id res chain seq x y z
N MET A 1 6.19 -11.46 4.63
CA MET A 1 7.28 -10.52 4.97
C MET A 1 6.67 -9.41 5.81
N ALA A 2 7.26 -9.07 6.96
CA ALA A 2 6.79 -7.99 7.82
C ALA A 2 7.42 -6.66 7.34
N THR A 3 6.60 -5.69 6.97
CA THR A 3 7.08 -4.33 6.63
C THR A 3 7.29 -3.53 7.91
N ALA A 4 8.37 -2.75 7.97
CA ALA A 4 8.70 -1.91 9.12
C ALA A 4 7.60 -0.88 9.37
N ILE A 5 6.78 -1.15 10.39
CA ILE A 5 5.82 -0.20 10.96
C ILE A 5 6.62 0.76 11.83
N ARG A 6 6.23 2.03 11.88
CA ARG A 6 6.88 3.01 12.76
C ARG A 6 6.90 2.47 14.21
N PRO A 7 8.07 2.44 14.87
CA PRO A 7 8.12 2.13 16.29
C PRO A 7 7.28 3.17 17.06
N GLY A 8 6.29 2.70 17.82
CA GLY A 8 5.36 3.54 18.59
C GLY A 8 4.03 3.88 17.91
N GLY A 9 3.80 3.43 16.67
CA GLY A 9 2.53 3.61 15.98
C GLY A 9 1.37 2.81 16.59
N PRO A 10 0.11 3.18 16.26
CA PRO A 10 -1.10 2.50 16.76
C PRO A 10 -1.34 1.12 16.14
N VAL A 11 -0.54 0.72 15.15
CA VAL A 11 -0.55 -0.61 14.53
C VAL A 11 0.59 -1.42 15.10
N ARG A 12 0.30 -2.64 15.56
CA ARG A 12 1.29 -3.59 16.07
C ARG A 12 1.91 -4.38 14.94
N GLU A 13 1.09 -4.85 14.01
CA GLU A 13 1.54 -5.74 12.94
C GLU A 13 0.78 -5.46 11.64
N VAL A 14 1.49 -5.57 10.53
CA VAL A 14 0.97 -5.51 9.17
C VAL A 14 1.63 -6.66 8.42
N ALA A 15 0.85 -7.66 8.06
CA ALA A 15 1.29 -8.76 7.23
C ALA A 15 0.68 -8.59 5.83
N LEU A 16 1.55 -8.42 4.84
CA LEU A 16 1.18 -8.42 3.42
C LEU A 16 1.49 -9.78 2.81
N ARG A 17 0.50 -10.35 2.12
CA ARG A 17 0.63 -11.53 1.28
C ARG A 17 0.16 -11.19 -0.14
N PRO A 18 1.08 -11.19 -1.13
CA PRO A 18 0.69 -11.10 -2.53
C PRO A 18 -0.15 -12.32 -2.92
N LEU A 19 -1.24 -12.06 -3.62
CA LEU A 19 -2.12 -13.06 -4.23
C LEU A 19 -1.87 -13.06 -5.74
N ASP A 20 -2.29 -14.12 -6.42
CA ASP A 20 -2.31 -14.09 -7.88
C ASP A 20 -3.38 -13.12 -8.41
N GLY A 21 -3.14 -12.56 -9.59
CA GLY A 21 -4.08 -11.64 -10.25
C GLY A 21 -4.10 -10.23 -9.68
N ASP A 22 -2.92 -9.62 -9.46
CA ASP A 22 -2.78 -8.21 -9.08
C ASP A 22 -3.53 -7.82 -7.79
N ALA A 23 -3.50 -8.72 -6.81
CA ALA A 23 -4.15 -8.57 -5.52
C ALA A 23 -3.22 -8.83 -4.33
N PHE A 24 -3.57 -8.27 -3.18
CA PHE A 24 -2.90 -8.47 -1.90
C PHE A 24 -3.91 -8.85 -0.83
N SER A 25 -3.53 -9.76 0.05
CA SER A 25 -4.17 -9.92 1.37
C SER A 25 -3.33 -9.18 2.40
N VAL A 26 -3.96 -8.23 3.10
CA VAL A 26 -3.33 -7.40 4.13
C VAL A 26 -4.00 -7.67 5.45
N ARG A 27 -3.26 -8.23 6.40
CA ARG A 27 -3.70 -8.38 7.78
C ARG A 27 -3.11 -7.26 8.63
N VAL A 28 -3.98 -6.51 9.29
CA VAL A 28 -3.61 -5.43 10.21
C VAL A 28 -3.98 -5.83 11.62
N ALA A 29 -2.99 -5.89 12.52
CA ALA A 29 -3.21 -6.07 13.94
C ALA A 29 -2.98 -4.72 14.65
N PRO A 30 -4.03 -4.09 15.21
CA PRO A 30 -3.88 -2.88 16.00
C PRO A 30 -3.11 -3.15 17.29
N ARG A 31 -2.50 -2.10 17.86
CA ARG A 31 -1.74 -2.18 19.11
C ARG A 31 -2.64 -2.20 20.34
N ALA A 32 -3.86 -1.65 20.23
CA ALA A 32 -4.86 -1.75 21.28
C ALA A 32 -5.35 -3.19 21.41
N SER A 33 -5.20 -3.79 22.59
CA SER A 33 -5.52 -5.19 22.89
C SER A 33 -7.01 -5.54 22.74
N LEU A 34 -7.90 -4.54 22.72
CA LEU A 34 -9.34 -4.71 22.57
C LEU A 34 -9.82 -4.69 21.12
N LEU A 35 -8.95 -4.34 20.16
CA LEU A 35 -9.32 -4.27 18.75
C LEU A 35 -8.92 -5.55 18.02
N PRO A 36 -9.82 -6.17 17.24
CA PRO A 36 -9.51 -7.39 16.50
C PRO A 36 -8.52 -7.11 15.36
N SER A 37 -7.75 -8.13 14.96
CA SER A 37 -7.00 -8.06 13.71
C SER A 37 -7.96 -8.13 12.53
N VAL A 38 -7.80 -7.23 11.56
CA VAL A 38 -8.64 -7.18 10.35
C VAL A 38 -7.82 -7.66 9.16
N THR A 39 -8.43 -8.48 8.31
CA THR A 39 -7.84 -8.91 7.03
C THR A 39 -8.61 -8.27 5.88
N LEU A 40 -7.88 -7.62 4.98
CA LEU A 40 -8.40 -6.90 3.82
C LEU A 40 -7.84 -7.50 2.54
N ARG A 41 -8.65 -7.50 1.49
CA ARG A 41 -8.20 -7.78 0.12
C ARG A 41 -8.06 -6.46 -0.62
N LEU A 42 -6.90 -6.22 -1.19
CA LEU A 42 -6.59 -5.06 -2.02
C LEU A 42 -6.33 -5.52 -3.45
N GLU A 43 -6.81 -4.78 -4.43
CA GLU A 43 -6.65 -5.07 -5.85
C GLU A 43 -5.99 -3.88 -6.54
N ILE A 44 -5.00 -4.11 -7.40
CA ILE A 44 -4.36 -3.04 -8.15
C ILE A 44 -5.30 -2.62 -9.27
N ILE A 45 -5.87 -1.42 -9.15
CA ILE A 45 -6.79 -0.84 -10.15
C ILE A 45 -6.14 0.27 -10.98
N GLY A 46 -4.97 0.77 -10.55
CA GLY A 46 -4.23 1.81 -11.26
C GLY A 46 -2.73 1.62 -11.09
N GLN A 47 -2.01 1.72 -12.20
CA GLN A 47 -0.55 1.60 -12.26
C GLN A 47 0.09 3.00 -12.25
N PRO A 48 1.30 3.14 -11.70
CA PRO A 48 2.01 4.41 -11.75
C PRO A 48 2.44 4.77 -13.19
N GLU A 49 2.28 6.02 -13.56
CA GLU A 49 2.70 6.59 -14.84
C GLU A 49 3.91 7.50 -14.62
N LEU A 50 5.10 6.91 -14.49
CA LEU A 50 6.31 7.66 -14.19
C LEU A 50 6.83 8.46 -15.42
N PRO A 51 7.47 9.62 -15.20
CA PRO A 51 7.61 10.32 -13.92
C PRO A 51 6.40 11.22 -13.57
N ALA A 52 5.40 11.31 -14.45
CA ALA A 52 4.27 12.25 -14.37
C ALA A 52 3.36 12.02 -13.15
N SER A 53 2.99 10.77 -12.90
CA SER A 53 2.13 10.33 -11.79
C SER A 53 2.73 9.10 -11.10
N PRO A 54 3.50 9.27 -10.01
CA PRO A 54 4.15 8.17 -9.30
C PRO A 54 3.19 7.42 -8.35
N VAL A 55 1.89 7.36 -8.65
CA VAL A 55 0.86 6.86 -7.75
C VAL A 55 0.39 5.48 -8.19
N LEU A 56 0.55 4.49 -7.33
CA LEU A 56 -0.09 3.18 -7.45
C LEU A 56 -1.45 3.24 -6.74
N VAL A 57 -2.51 2.78 -7.41
CA VAL A 57 -3.88 2.81 -6.87
C VAL A 57 -4.35 1.39 -6.57
N LEU A 58 -4.69 1.15 -5.32
CA LEU A 58 -5.27 -0.09 -4.83
C LEU A 58 -6.73 0.15 -4.47
N GLN A 59 -7.63 -0.78 -4.82
CA GLN A 59 -9.02 -0.78 -4.38
C GLN A 59 -9.22 -1.86 -3.33
N MET A 60 -9.98 -1.56 -2.29
CA MET A 60 -10.41 -2.57 -1.33
C MET A 60 -11.52 -3.42 -1.94
N ALA A 61 -11.24 -4.69 -2.20
CA ALA A 61 -12.25 -5.68 -2.58
C ALA A 61 -13.04 -6.07 -1.32
N THR A 62 -14.01 -5.22 -0.99
CA THR A 62 -15.16 -5.37 -0.08
C THR A 62 -15.03 -6.32 1.13
N MET A 63 -15.18 -5.75 2.32
CA MET A 63 -16.14 -6.29 3.29
C MET A 63 -17.38 -5.39 3.25
N GLY A 64 -18.51 -5.87 2.75
CA GLY A 64 -19.75 -5.09 2.71
C GLY A 64 -20.11 -4.53 4.10
N GLY A 65 -20.54 -3.27 4.17
CA GLY A 65 -21.10 -2.57 5.34
C GLY A 65 -20.20 -2.35 6.57
N LEU A 66 -19.35 -3.32 6.92
CA LEU A 66 -18.58 -3.36 8.16
C LEU A 66 -17.39 -2.39 8.15
N PHE A 67 -16.79 -2.13 6.99
CA PHE A 67 -15.65 -1.20 6.90
C PHE A 67 -16.08 0.27 7.01
N GLY A 68 -17.28 0.62 6.51
CA GLY A 68 -17.85 1.96 6.69
C GLY A 68 -18.10 2.31 8.17
N MET A 69 -18.37 1.29 9.00
CA MET A 69 -18.47 1.45 10.45
C MET A 69 -17.10 1.49 11.13
N ALA A 70 -16.13 0.71 10.63
CA ALA A 70 -14.76 0.70 11.16
C ALA A 70 -13.99 2.01 10.86
N THR A 71 -14.19 2.64 9.71
CA THR A 71 -13.57 3.94 9.35
C THR A 71 -14.13 5.10 10.15
N ALA A 72 -15.41 5.06 10.55
CA ALA A 72 -16.02 6.05 11.43
C ALA A 72 -15.52 5.93 12.88
N ALA A 73 -15.17 4.72 13.32
CA ALA A 73 -14.74 4.42 14.68
C ALA A 73 -13.21 4.43 14.89
N LEU A 74 -12.41 4.28 13.83
CA LEU A 74 -10.95 4.22 13.90
C LEU A 74 -10.33 5.38 13.10
N PRO A 75 -9.40 6.15 13.67
CA PRO A 75 -8.67 7.19 12.93
C PRO A 75 -7.59 6.54 12.05
N ILE A 76 -8.01 5.67 11.12
CA ILE A 76 -7.13 4.89 10.23
C ILE A 76 -6.22 5.83 9.44
N ALA A 77 -6.72 7.01 9.06
CA ALA A 77 -5.94 8.06 8.39
C ALA A 77 -4.67 8.46 9.16
N ASN A 78 -4.71 8.50 10.50
CA ASN A 78 -3.55 8.85 11.33
C ASN A 78 -2.58 7.67 11.53
N MET A 79 -2.96 6.48 11.07
CA MET A 79 -2.15 5.25 11.17
C MET A 79 -1.40 4.92 9.88
N LEU A 80 -1.71 5.62 8.78
CA LEU A 80 -1.13 5.33 7.48
C LEU A 80 0.33 5.81 7.39
N PRO A 81 1.22 5.03 6.76
CA PRO A 81 2.57 5.47 6.45
C PRO A 81 2.56 6.74 5.60
N ARG A 82 3.63 7.52 5.68
CA ARG A 82 3.85 8.62 4.74
C ARG A 82 3.92 8.07 3.31
N GLY A 83 3.32 8.80 2.38
CA GLY A 83 3.14 8.34 1.01
C GLY A 83 1.96 7.39 0.80
N VAL A 84 1.22 7.01 1.86
CA VAL A 84 -0.02 6.23 1.72
C VAL A 84 -1.21 7.09 2.11
N ARG A 85 -2.19 7.18 1.23
CA ARG A 85 -3.44 7.91 1.44
C ARG A 85 -4.63 6.97 1.25
N LEU A 86 -5.69 7.22 1.99
CA LEU A 86 -6.95 6.51 1.85
C LEU A 86 -8.00 7.51 1.34
N GLU A 87 -8.55 7.24 0.17
CA GLU A 87 -9.64 8.00 -0.46
C GLU A 87 -10.84 7.07 -0.65
N SER A 88 -11.83 7.18 0.24
CA SER A 88 -13.00 6.31 0.27
C SER A 88 -12.62 4.82 0.38
N ASP A 89 -12.74 4.06 -0.70
CA ASP A 89 -12.40 2.64 -0.81
C ASP A 89 -11.04 2.39 -1.51
N ARG A 90 -10.31 3.45 -1.84
CA ARG A 90 -9.04 3.40 -2.58
C ARG A 90 -7.88 3.78 -1.70
N ILE A 91 -6.79 3.02 -1.82
CA ILE A 91 -5.51 3.32 -1.20
C ILE A 91 -4.58 3.81 -2.30
N LEU A 92 -4.13 5.05 -2.16
CA LEU A 92 -3.17 5.68 -3.07
C LEU A 92 -1.79 5.60 -2.45
N VAL A 93 -0.86 5.01 -3.17
CA VAL A 93 0.52 4.81 -2.75
C VAL A 93 1.43 5.68 -3.63
N ASP A 94 1.90 6.77 -3.05
CA ASP A 94 2.84 7.70 -3.65
C ASP A 94 4.26 7.14 -3.54
N LEU A 95 4.74 6.58 -4.64
CA LEU A 95 6.05 5.95 -4.71
C LEU A 95 7.19 6.97 -4.58
N ARG A 96 6.96 8.23 -4.97
CA ARG A 96 7.95 9.30 -4.81
C ARG A 96 8.14 9.65 -3.35
N ALA A 97 7.05 9.79 -2.60
CA ALA A 97 7.11 10.02 -1.17
C ALA A 97 7.83 8.87 -0.44
N ILE A 98 7.52 7.61 -0.80
CA ILE A 98 8.17 6.43 -0.22
C ILE A 98 9.67 6.37 -0.58
N ALA A 99 10.02 6.65 -1.83
CA ALA A 99 11.42 6.68 -2.26
C ALA A 99 12.21 7.78 -1.55
N ALA A 100 11.60 8.96 -1.34
CA ALA A 100 12.23 10.07 -0.63
C ALA A 100 12.57 9.70 0.83
N GLU A 101 11.68 8.99 1.53
CA GLU A 101 11.98 8.50 2.89
C GLU A 101 13.16 7.52 2.94
N ARG A 102 13.50 6.90 1.81
CA ARG A 102 14.62 5.94 1.68
C ARG A 102 15.84 6.53 0.97
N GLY A 103 15.84 7.81 0.63
CA GLY A 103 16.93 8.45 -0.11
C GLY A 103 17.05 7.99 -1.56
N LEU A 104 15.99 7.42 -2.15
CA LEU A 104 15.96 6.83 -3.49
C LEU A 104 15.24 7.71 -4.53
N SER A 105 15.01 9.00 -4.22
CA SER A 105 14.27 9.91 -5.10
C SER A 105 14.90 10.07 -6.48
N GLU A 106 16.23 10.14 -6.55
CA GLU A 106 16.96 10.26 -7.83
C GLU A 106 16.76 9.04 -8.71
N MET A 107 16.69 7.85 -8.11
CA MET A 107 16.51 6.60 -8.83
C MET A 107 15.18 6.54 -9.59
N LEU A 108 14.10 7.12 -9.03
CA LEU A 108 12.81 7.23 -9.72
C LEU A 108 12.86 8.12 -10.96
N GLY A 109 13.82 9.06 -11.05
CA GLY A 109 14.01 9.90 -12.23
C GLY A 109 14.43 9.12 -13.48
N TYR A 110 15.13 8.00 -13.30
CA TYR A 110 15.58 7.13 -14.39
C TYR A 110 14.53 6.10 -14.82
N VAL A 111 13.43 5.98 -14.08
CA VAL A 111 12.38 5.00 -14.37
C VAL A 111 11.37 5.60 -15.35
N LYS A 112 11.39 5.14 -16.61
CA LYS A 112 10.39 5.51 -17.61
C LYS A 112 9.07 4.80 -17.40
N ARG A 113 9.12 3.54 -16.95
CA ARG A 113 7.92 2.75 -16.69
C ARG A 113 8.13 1.86 -15.50
N LEU A 114 7.15 1.83 -14.62
CA LEU A 114 7.06 0.89 -13.52
C LEU A 114 5.71 0.19 -13.60
N ARG A 115 5.72 -1.14 -13.61
CA ARG A 115 4.53 -1.96 -13.49
C ARG A 115 4.68 -2.84 -12.25
N VAL A 116 3.67 -2.77 -11.39
CA VAL A 116 3.56 -3.60 -10.21
C VAL A 116 2.54 -4.69 -10.50
N ASN A 117 2.97 -5.93 -10.45
CA ASN A 117 2.11 -7.09 -10.55
C ASN A 117 2.26 -7.98 -9.33
N THR A 118 1.28 -8.84 -9.11
CA THR A 118 1.38 -9.87 -8.08
C THR A 118 1.11 -11.25 -8.67
N VAL A 119 1.92 -12.21 -8.21
CA VAL A 119 1.70 -13.64 -8.37
C VAL A 119 1.69 -14.26 -6.98
N GLU A 120 1.25 -15.51 -6.83
CA GLU A 120 1.13 -16.11 -5.51
C GLU A 120 2.44 -15.99 -4.69
N GLY A 121 2.34 -15.29 -3.55
CA GLY A 121 3.45 -15.10 -2.62
C GLY A 121 4.55 -14.13 -3.08
N ARG A 122 4.43 -13.49 -4.24
CA ARG A 122 5.47 -12.59 -4.79
C ARG A 122 4.90 -11.31 -5.41
N VAL A 123 5.64 -10.23 -5.24
CA VAL A 123 5.43 -8.99 -6.00
C VAL A 123 6.41 -9.00 -7.16
N VAL A 124 5.90 -8.80 -8.37
CA VAL A 124 6.69 -8.70 -9.60
C VAL A 124 6.74 -7.23 -9.99
N LEU A 125 7.94 -6.68 -10.04
CA LEU A 125 8.18 -5.33 -10.52
C LEU A 125 8.79 -5.42 -11.92
N ARG A 126 8.13 -4.81 -12.91
CA ARG A 126 8.73 -4.59 -14.24
C ARG A 126 9.14 -3.13 -14.32
N VAL A 127 10.41 -2.90 -14.59
CA VAL A 127 11.02 -1.58 -14.59
C VAL A 127 11.68 -1.36 -15.94
N ASP A 128 11.22 -0.34 -16.67
CA ASP A 128 11.89 0.16 -17.86
C ASP A 128 12.72 1.37 -17.45
N LEU A 129 14.04 1.25 -17.54
CA LEU A 129 15.00 2.30 -17.22
C LEU A 129 15.46 3.01 -18.49
N ALA A 130 15.71 4.31 -18.39
CA ALA A 130 16.47 5.05 -19.39
C ALA A 130 17.58 5.82 -18.70
N VAL A 131 18.78 5.69 -19.24
CA VAL A 131 19.95 6.46 -18.85
C VAL A 131 20.33 7.24 -20.10
N GLU A 132 20.22 8.56 -20.05
CA GLU A 132 20.73 9.46 -21.09
C GLU A 132 22.22 9.74 -20.85
#